data_AF-A0A921HHU5-F1
#
_entry.id   AF-A0A921HHU5-F1
#
_cell.length_a   1.000
_cell.length_b   1.000
_cell.length_c   1.000
_cell.angle_alpha   90.00
_cell.angle_beta   90.00
_cell.angle_gamma   90.00
#
_symmetry.space_group_name_H-M   'P 1'
#
loop_
_entity.id
_entity.type
_entity.pdbx_description
1 polymer ?
#
loop_
_entity_poly.entity_id
_entity_poly.type
_entity_poly.pdbx_seq_one_letter_code
_entity_poly.pdbx_strand_id
1 'polypeptide(L)'
;MQTKQPKFKFYATLLDAFTSYLKSDAIWERYWGFSENPPHTPEEFRQQQFQSLIDTINRIPFDSEAADKGTAFNEVIDCMIENRRSEKVQVERLLSDMQDGRQTLVGLRATYKCRQFDFPISICREFADYYKGALTQQRVEAVLPTCFGGVLLYGYIDELMPMSVHDIKTTGSYYVGKYKDHWQHMVYPYCLMQGGSDVRMFEYNITDFRATYTESYTFVPERDIPILTNHCEDFIRFLNDNRDLITDKKIFAEDE
;
A
#
# COMPACT_ATOMS: atom_id res chain seq x y z
N MET A 1 26.66 12.42 -12.47
CA MET A 1 26.92 11.08 -11.89
C MET A 1 26.37 10.05 -12.87
N GLN A 2 27.18 9.10 -13.35
CA GLN A 2 26.65 7.96 -14.11
C GLN A 2 25.74 7.17 -13.15
N THR A 3 24.43 7.23 -13.35
CA THR A 3 23.48 6.35 -12.69
C THR A 3 23.81 4.93 -13.15
N LYS A 4 24.50 4.17 -12.29
CA LYS A 4 24.67 2.73 -12.51
C LYS A 4 23.28 2.13 -12.67
N GLN A 5 23.06 1.35 -13.71
CA GLN A 5 21.81 0.62 -13.88
C GLN A 5 21.51 -0.18 -12.60
N PRO A 6 20.26 -0.18 -12.13
CA PRO A 6 19.87 -0.96 -10.96
C PRO A 6 20.06 -2.46 -11.25
N LYS A 7 20.45 -3.21 -10.22
CA LYS A 7 20.52 -4.69 -10.25
C LYS A 7 19.26 -5.35 -9.71
N PHE A 8 18.42 -4.60 -9.01
CA PHE A 8 17.18 -5.10 -8.44
C PHE A 8 16.09 -4.05 -8.56
N LYS A 9 14.82 -4.48 -8.59
CA LYS A 9 13.65 -3.59 -8.65
C LYS A 9 12.63 -3.98 -7.57
N PHE A 10 12.43 -3.12 -6.57
CA PHE A 10 11.46 -3.34 -5.49
C PHE A 10 10.40 -2.24 -5.47
N TYR A 11 9.13 -2.63 -5.51
CA TYR A 11 8.04 -1.71 -5.22
C TYR A 11 7.73 -1.71 -3.71
N ALA A 12 7.24 -0.59 -3.17
CA ALA A 12 7.08 -0.43 -1.71
C ALA A 12 6.31 -1.59 -1.04
N THR A 13 5.17 -2.01 -1.60
CA THR A 13 4.36 -3.09 -1.01
C THR A 13 4.98 -4.50 -1.16
N LEU A 14 6.01 -4.68 -2.01
CA LEU A 14 6.80 -5.92 -2.01
C LEU A 14 7.62 -6.06 -0.73
N LEU A 15 8.12 -4.93 -0.19
CA LEU A 15 8.84 -4.91 1.07
C LEU A 15 7.89 -5.23 2.26
N ASP A 16 6.61 -4.86 2.15
CA ASP A 16 5.56 -5.25 3.10
C ASP A 16 5.33 -6.77 3.08
N ALA A 17 5.30 -7.39 1.88
CA ALA A 17 5.18 -8.84 1.74
C ALA A 17 6.37 -9.57 2.37
N PHE A 18 7.59 -9.09 2.14
CA PHE A 18 8.78 -9.65 2.78
C PHE A 18 8.73 -9.49 4.32
N THR A 19 8.28 -8.33 4.81
CA THR A 19 8.11 -8.09 6.25
C THR A 19 7.06 -9.02 6.87
N SER A 20 5.97 -9.30 6.14
CA SER A 20 4.93 -10.23 6.57
C SER A 20 5.48 -11.65 6.74
N TYR A 21 6.33 -12.09 5.80
CA TYR A 21 7.07 -13.34 5.93
C TYR A 21 8.00 -13.34 7.16
N LEU A 22 8.84 -12.31 7.33
CA LEU A 22 9.75 -12.21 8.48
C LEU A 22 9.01 -12.19 9.83
N LYS A 23 7.78 -11.67 9.86
CA LYS A 23 6.96 -11.54 11.06
C LYS A 23 5.86 -12.60 11.17
N SER A 24 5.97 -13.71 10.43
CA SER A 24 4.97 -14.78 10.40
C SER A 24 4.53 -15.21 11.80
N ASP A 25 5.48 -15.48 12.70
CA ASP A 25 5.19 -15.93 14.06
C ASP A 25 4.43 -14.88 14.87
N ALA A 26 4.86 -13.61 14.80
CA ALA A 26 4.22 -12.50 15.50
C ALA A 26 2.83 -12.15 14.94
N ILE A 27 2.59 -12.41 13.65
CA ILE A 27 1.28 -12.28 13.03
C ILE A 27 0.39 -13.44 13.49
N TRP A 28 0.89 -14.67 13.45
CA TRP A 28 0.14 -15.84 13.89
C TRP A 28 -0.33 -15.71 15.33
N GLU A 29 0.59 -15.35 16.23
CA GLU A 29 0.31 -15.16 17.66
C GLU A 29 -0.79 -14.11 17.90
N ARG A 30 -0.78 -13.02 17.14
CA ARG A 30 -1.78 -11.94 17.26
C ARG A 30 -3.19 -12.39 16.91
N TYR A 31 -3.33 -13.23 15.89
CA TYR A 31 -4.64 -13.66 15.40
C TYR A 31 -5.12 -14.95 16.05
N TRP A 32 -4.20 -15.84 16.44
CA TRP A 32 -4.51 -17.20 16.83
C TRP A 32 -3.81 -17.71 18.11
N GLY A 33 -2.94 -16.91 18.74
CA GLY A 33 -2.22 -17.33 19.96
C GLY A 33 -3.12 -17.72 21.13
N PHE A 34 -4.33 -17.15 21.20
CA PHE A 34 -5.36 -17.49 22.19
C PHE A 34 -6.51 -18.32 21.62
N SER A 35 -6.40 -18.82 20.39
CA SER A 35 -7.43 -19.64 19.76
C SER A 35 -7.31 -21.09 20.22
N GLU A 36 -8.42 -21.68 20.69
CA GLU A 36 -8.45 -23.11 21.05
C GLU A 36 -8.33 -24.02 19.82
N ASN A 37 -8.79 -23.56 18.66
CA ASN A 37 -8.75 -24.30 17.38
C ASN A 37 -8.25 -23.37 16.26
N PRO A 38 -6.95 -23.06 16.19
CA PRO A 38 -6.40 -22.24 15.11
C PRO A 38 -6.53 -22.98 13.77
N PRO A 39 -6.76 -22.27 12.65
CA PRO A 39 -6.92 -22.90 11.33
C PRO A 39 -5.62 -23.55 10.83
N HIS A 40 -4.47 -23.05 11.30
CA HIS A 40 -3.13 -23.50 10.94
C HIS A 40 -2.24 -23.47 12.17
N THR A 41 -1.24 -24.34 12.23
CA THR A 41 -0.12 -24.24 13.16
C THR A 41 0.79 -23.05 12.79
N PRO A 42 1.65 -22.57 13.70
CA PRO A 42 2.61 -21.49 13.38
C PRO A 42 3.50 -21.83 12.17
N GLU A 43 3.96 -23.08 12.07
CA GLU A 43 4.81 -23.54 10.98
C GLU A 43 4.06 -23.58 9.64
N GLU A 44 2.84 -24.10 9.62
CA GLU A 44 1.99 -24.09 8.42
C GLU A 44 1.71 -22.66 7.96
N PHE A 45 1.42 -21.75 8.89
CA PHE A 45 1.22 -20.34 8.56
C PHE A 45 2.47 -19.68 8.01
N ARG A 46 3.65 -19.95 8.59
CA ARG A 46 4.93 -19.47 8.07
C ARG A 46 5.20 -19.98 6.66
N GLN A 47 4.89 -21.24 6.36
CA GLN A 47 5.01 -21.80 5.02
C GLN A 47 4.05 -21.13 4.03
N GLN A 48 2.83 -20.79 4.47
CA GLN A 48 1.88 -20.00 3.66
C GLN A 48 2.42 -18.59 3.38
N GLN A 49 3.00 -17.92 4.38
CA GLN A 49 3.61 -16.59 4.19
C GLN A 49 4.82 -16.67 3.23
N PHE A 50 5.63 -17.73 3.32
CA PHE A 50 6.73 -17.97 2.38
C PHE A 50 6.21 -18.12 0.95
N GLN A 51 5.20 -18.99 0.74
CA GLN A 51 4.63 -19.18 -0.60
C GLN A 51 3.98 -17.89 -1.11
N SER A 52 3.27 -17.15 -0.26
CA SER A 52 2.67 -15.87 -0.62
C SER A 52 3.71 -14.84 -1.06
N LEU A 53 4.87 -14.80 -0.40
CA LEU A 53 5.99 -13.95 -0.80
C LEU A 53 6.55 -14.38 -2.17
N ILE A 54 6.79 -15.68 -2.40
CA ILE A 54 7.25 -16.20 -3.70
C ILE A 54 6.27 -15.85 -4.81
N ASP A 55 4.97 -16.06 -4.59
CA ASP A 55 3.90 -15.73 -5.53
C ASP A 55 3.87 -14.22 -5.84
N THR A 56 4.05 -13.39 -4.83
CA THR A 56 4.12 -11.92 -4.96
C THR A 56 5.35 -11.48 -5.77
N ILE A 57 6.52 -12.08 -5.53
CA ILE A 57 7.75 -11.85 -6.31
C ILE A 57 7.52 -12.23 -7.78
N ASN A 58 6.88 -13.37 -8.01
CA ASN A 58 6.58 -13.89 -9.35
C ASN A 58 5.36 -13.24 -10.02
N ARG A 59 4.77 -12.21 -9.38
CA ARG A 59 3.59 -11.47 -9.86
C ARG A 59 2.42 -12.39 -10.23
N ILE A 60 2.24 -13.48 -9.48
CA ILE A 60 1.08 -14.35 -9.64
C ILE A 60 -0.16 -13.51 -9.30
N PRO A 61 -1.16 -13.41 -10.21
CA PRO A 61 -2.37 -12.65 -9.94
C PRO A 61 -3.06 -13.19 -8.68
N PHE A 62 -3.35 -12.29 -7.74
CA PHE A 62 -4.15 -12.61 -6.56
C PHE A 62 -5.50 -11.91 -6.67
N ASP A 63 -6.56 -12.61 -6.26
CA ASP A 63 -7.91 -12.07 -6.17
C ASP A 63 -8.27 -11.80 -4.70
N SER A 64 -8.57 -10.55 -4.38
CA SER A 64 -8.91 -10.14 -3.01
C SER A 64 -9.95 -9.04 -3.04
N GLU A 65 -11.12 -9.33 -2.46
CA GLU A 65 -12.20 -8.36 -2.32
C GLU A 65 -11.77 -7.14 -1.51
N ALA A 66 -10.95 -7.33 -0.48
CA ALA A 66 -10.43 -6.23 0.33
C ALA A 66 -9.49 -5.31 -0.46
N ALA A 67 -8.61 -5.88 -1.29
CA ALA A 67 -7.71 -5.09 -2.14
C ALA A 67 -8.49 -4.33 -3.24
N ASP A 68 -9.48 -4.99 -3.84
CA ASP A 68 -10.37 -4.37 -4.84
C ASP A 68 -11.22 -3.26 -4.22
N LYS A 69 -11.71 -3.44 -2.98
CA LYS A 69 -12.45 -2.41 -2.25
C LYS A 69 -11.60 -1.19 -1.97
N GLY A 70 -10.35 -1.40 -1.53
CA GLY A 70 -9.38 -0.32 -1.33
C GLY A 70 -9.10 0.44 -2.63
N THR A 71 -8.87 -0.28 -3.72
CA THR A 71 -8.65 0.30 -5.06
C THR A 71 -9.86 1.11 -5.53
N ALA A 72 -11.06 0.57 -5.39
CA ALA A 72 -12.29 1.25 -5.78
C ALA A 72 -12.57 2.49 -4.92
N PHE A 73 -12.27 2.44 -3.63
CA PHE A 73 -12.43 3.59 -2.74
C PHE A 73 -11.45 4.71 -3.11
N ASN A 74 -10.17 4.39 -3.30
CA ASN A 74 -9.15 5.34 -3.72
C ASN A 74 -9.55 6.06 -5.04
N GLU A 75 -9.91 5.30 -6.08
CA GLU A 75 -10.35 5.90 -7.36
C GLU A 75 -11.62 6.77 -7.23
N VAL A 76 -12.53 6.44 -6.31
CA VAL A 76 -13.69 7.31 -6.00
C VAL A 76 -13.24 8.64 -5.42
N ILE A 77 -12.26 8.63 -4.51
CA ILE A 77 -11.69 9.85 -3.90
C ILE A 77 -10.96 10.68 -4.97
N ASP A 78 -10.09 10.05 -5.78
CA ASP A 78 -9.39 10.71 -6.88
C ASP A 78 -10.38 11.42 -7.83
N CYS A 79 -11.45 10.72 -8.23
CA CYS A 79 -12.49 11.28 -9.08
C CYS A 79 -13.19 12.50 -8.46
N MET A 80 -13.39 12.49 -7.14
CA MET A 80 -13.99 13.60 -6.41
C MET A 80 -13.05 14.81 -6.34
N ILE A 81 -11.75 14.59 -6.14
CA ILE A 81 -10.73 15.66 -6.09
C ILE A 81 -10.54 16.29 -7.47
N GLU A 82 -10.41 15.46 -8.51
CA GLU A 82 -10.12 15.88 -9.88
C GLU A 82 -11.37 16.29 -10.67
N ASN A 83 -12.55 16.09 -10.10
CA ASN A 83 -13.83 16.41 -10.73
C ASN A 83 -14.03 15.69 -12.08
N ARG A 84 -13.60 14.43 -12.15
CA ARG A 84 -13.67 13.57 -13.35
C ARG A 84 -14.55 12.34 -13.13
N ARG A 85 -14.82 11.62 -14.21
CA ARG A 85 -15.41 10.26 -14.15
C ARG A 85 -14.29 9.23 -14.23
N SER A 86 -14.47 8.11 -13.55
CA SER A 86 -13.54 6.98 -13.67
C SER A 86 -13.77 6.21 -14.97
N GLU A 87 -12.69 5.73 -15.57
CA GLU A 87 -12.72 4.77 -16.69
C GLU A 87 -12.76 3.31 -16.21
N LYS A 88 -12.43 3.06 -14.94
CA LYS A 88 -12.23 1.71 -14.37
C LYS A 88 -13.31 1.33 -13.34
N VAL A 89 -13.88 2.32 -12.66
CA VAL A 89 -14.87 2.14 -11.58
C VAL A 89 -16.17 2.81 -11.96
N GLN A 90 -17.25 2.04 -12.07
CA GLN A 90 -18.57 2.63 -12.32
C GLN A 90 -19.17 3.12 -10.99
N VAL A 91 -19.53 4.39 -10.91
CA VAL A 91 -20.03 5.01 -9.67
C VAL A 91 -21.49 5.41 -9.82
N GLU A 92 -22.33 4.91 -8.93
CA GLU A 92 -23.75 5.23 -8.81
C GLU A 92 -24.03 5.94 -7.49
N ARG A 93 -25.04 6.82 -7.48
CA ARG A 93 -25.47 7.54 -6.28
C ARG A 93 -26.48 6.70 -5.51
N LEU A 94 -26.24 6.51 -4.21
CA LEU A 94 -27.20 5.89 -3.30
C LEU A 94 -28.02 6.97 -2.60
N LEU A 95 -29.32 6.98 -2.85
CA LEU A 95 -30.27 7.93 -2.29
C LEU A 95 -31.11 7.26 -1.20
N SER A 96 -31.48 8.02 -0.17
CA SER A 96 -32.44 7.61 0.86
C SER A 96 -33.57 8.62 0.94
N ASP A 97 -34.80 8.13 1.08
CA ASP A 97 -35.99 8.96 1.25
C ASP A 97 -36.09 9.46 2.70
N MET A 98 -36.23 10.77 2.86
CA MET A 98 -36.52 11.42 4.13
C MET A 98 -38.02 11.38 4.42
N GLN A 99 -38.39 11.54 5.70
CA GLN A 99 -39.80 11.57 6.12
C GLN A 99 -40.62 12.69 5.47
N ASP A 100 -39.98 13.75 4.98
CA ASP A 100 -40.61 14.87 4.27
C ASP A 100 -40.71 14.66 2.73
N GLY A 101 -40.34 13.48 2.24
CA GLY A 101 -40.38 13.10 0.82
C GLY A 101 -39.16 13.56 0.00
N ARG A 102 -38.14 14.19 0.62
CA ARG A 102 -36.90 14.55 -0.08
C ARG A 102 -35.94 13.38 -0.16
N GLN A 103 -35.18 13.30 -1.25
CA GLN A 103 -34.08 12.34 -1.38
C GLN A 103 -32.76 12.97 -0.94
N THR A 104 -32.05 12.28 -0.02
CA THR A 104 -30.69 12.65 0.37
C THR A 104 -29.69 11.64 -0.16
N LEU A 105 -28.55 12.13 -0.63
CA LEU A 105 -27.40 11.28 -0.97
C LEU A 105 -26.84 10.71 0.34
N VAL A 106 -26.80 9.38 0.46
CA VAL A 106 -26.27 8.67 1.63
C VAL A 106 -24.96 7.94 1.34
N GLY A 107 -24.69 7.63 0.06
CA GLY A 107 -23.48 6.92 -0.32
C GLY A 107 -23.22 6.90 -1.82
N LEU A 108 -22.11 6.29 -2.17
CA LEU A 108 -21.71 5.99 -3.54
C LEU A 108 -21.53 4.48 -3.68
N ARG A 109 -22.13 3.88 -4.69
CA ARG A 109 -21.89 2.49 -5.07
C ARG A 109 -20.86 2.44 -6.18
N ALA A 110 -19.71 1.84 -5.89
CA ALA A 110 -18.64 1.62 -6.83
C ALA A 110 -18.68 0.17 -7.33
N THR A 111 -18.77 -0.02 -8.65
CA THR A 111 -18.63 -1.32 -9.30
C THR A 111 -17.24 -1.44 -9.92
N TYR A 112 -16.45 -2.41 -9.47
CA TYR A 112 -15.08 -2.67 -9.92
C TYR A 112 -14.83 -4.18 -10.00
N LYS A 113 -14.28 -4.67 -11.13
CA LYS A 113 -14.04 -6.11 -11.39
C LYS A 113 -15.22 -7.02 -11.01
N CYS A 114 -16.44 -6.65 -11.41
CA CYS A 114 -17.68 -7.39 -11.10
C CYS A 114 -18.06 -7.46 -9.60
N ARG A 115 -17.40 -6.69 -8.73
CA ARG A 115 -17.76 -6.49 -7.32
C ARG A 115 -18.40 -5.14 -7.12
N GLN A 116 -19.31 -5.04 -6.16
CA GLN A 116 -19.97 -3.78 -5.79
C GLN A 116 -19.63 -3.41 -4.35
N PHE A 117 -19.24 -2.15 -4.15
CA PHE A 117 -18.88 -1.61 -2.85
C PHE A 117 -19.68 -0.34 -2.58
N ASP A 118 -20.35 -0.30 -1.43
CA ASP A 118 -21.09 0.88 -1.00
C ASP A 118 -20.23 1.67 -0.01
N PHE A 119 -19.96 2.92 -0.35
CA PHE A 119 -19.16 3.85 0.46
C PHE A 119 -20.05 4.96 1.04
N PRO A 120 -20.02 5.20 2.36
CA PRO A 120 -20.76 6.31 2.96
C PRO A 120 -20.31 7.66 2.40
N ILE A 121 -21.25 8.50 1.98
CA ILE A 121 -20.92 9.78 1.35
C ILE A 121 -20.18 10.73 2.31
N SER A 122 -20.42 10.61 3.62
CA SER A 122 -19.73 11.39 4.64
C SER A 122 -18.22 11.10 4.62
N ILE A 123 -17.84 9.82 4.59
CA ILE A 123 -16.45 9.37 4.52
C ILE A 123 -15.82 9.79 3.19
N CYS A 124 -16.52 9.60 2.07
CA CYS A 124 -16.01 10.03 0.76
C CYS A 124 -15.71 11.53 0.71
N ARG A 125 -16.61 12.37 1.25
CA ARG A 125 -16.41 13.82 1.31
C ARG A 125 -15.28 14.20 2.25
N GLU A 126 -15.20 13.56 3.42
CA GLU A 126 -14.12 13.81 4.37
C GLU A 126 -12.74 13.59 3.74
N PHE A 127 -12.53 12.46 3.07
CA PHE A 127 -11.27 12.16 2.37
C PHE A 127 -11.03 13.14 1.21
N ALA A 128 -12.02 13.36 0.33
CA ALA A 128 -11.86 14.27 -0.81
C ALA A 128 -11.59 15.73 -0.39
N ASP A 129 -12.23 16.21 0.68
CA ASP A 129 -12.01 17.56 1.21
C ASP A 129 -10.62 17.67 1.86
N TYR A 130 -10.14 16.62 2.53
CA TYR A 130 -8.80 16.58 3.14
C TYR A 130 -7.68 16.69 2.09
N TYR A 131 -7.85 16.06 0.93
CA TYR A 131 -6.88 16.06 -0.18
C TYR A 131 -7.16 17.11 -1.25
N LYS A 132 -7.92 18.16 -0.92
CA LYS A 132 -8.26 19.19 -1.89
C LYS A 132 -6.99 19.85 -2.45
N GLY A 133 -6.75 19.64 -3.74
CA GLY A 133 -5.58 20.16 -4.45
C GLY A 133 -4.35 19.26 -4.44
N ALA A 134 -4.49 18.02 -3.96
CA ALA A 134 -3.46 16.99 -4.08
C ALA A 134 -3.17 16.65 -5.55
N LEU A 135 -1.95 16.19 -5.80
CA LEU A 135 -1.64 15.45 -7.02
C LEU A 135 -1.92 13.96 -6.75
N THR A 136 -2.96 13.41 -7.41
CA THR A 136 -3.35 12.01 -7.24
C THR A 136 -2.40 11.07 -8.00
N GLN A 137 -2.22 9.83 -7.52
CA GLN A 137 -1.59 8.72 -8.25
C GLN A 137 -0.18 9.03 -8.82
N GLN A 138 0.68 9.67 -8.03
CA GLN A 138 2.01 10.09 -8.47
C GLN A 138 3.02 8.94 -8.43
N ARG A 139 3.57 8.57 -9.59
CA ARG A 139 4.67 7.60 -9.66
C ARG A 139 5.96 8.23 -9.13
N VAL A 140 6.60 7.54 -8.19
CA VAL A 140 7.91 7.92 -7.66
C VAL A 140 8.90 6.76 -7.78
N GLU A 141 10.16 7.08 -8.00
CA GLU A 141 11.24 6.10 -8.02
C GLU A 141 12.60 6.72 -7.69
N ALA A 142 13.50 5.91 -7.14
CA ALA A 142 14.90 6.27 -6.92
C ALA A 142 15.77 5.02 -6.75
N VAL A 143 17.06 5.14 -7.07
CA VAL A 143 18.02 4.04 -6.88
C VAL A 143 18.67 4.14 -5.50
N LEU A 144 18.42 3.15 -4.66
CA LEU A 144 19.09 2.94 -3.37
C LEU A 144 20.38 2.14 -3.54
N PRO A 145 21.56 2.69 -3.17
CA PRO A 145 22.80 1.93 -3.15
C PRO A 145 22.82 0.88 -2.03
N THR A 146 23.22 -0.35 -2.34
CA THR A 146 23.44 -1.44 -1.38
C THR A 146 24.79 -2.11 -1.62
N CYS A 147 25.24 -2.99 -0.71
CA CYS A 147 26.43 -3.81 -0.92
C CYS A 147 26.31 -4.83 -2.07
N PHE A 148 25.09 -5.17 -2.51
CA PHE A 148 24.85 -6.10 -3.61
C PHE A 148 24.65 -5.42 -4.98
N GLY A 149 24.45 -4.09 -4.98
CA GLY A 149 24.18 -3.28 -6.17
C GLY A 149 23.07 -2.25 -5.94
N GLY A 150 22.79 -1.43 -6.96
CA GLY A 150 21.69 -0.47 -6.87
C GLY A 150 20.33 -1.18 -6.90
N VAL A 151 19.41 -0.78 -6.02
CA VAL A 151 18.02 -1.21 -6.00
C VAL A 151 17.16 -0.06 -6.49
N LEU A 152 16.42 -0.24 -7.59
CA LEU A 152 15.38 0.70 -7.98
C LEU A 152 14.19 0.51 -7.03
N LEU A 153 13.98 1.45 -6.13
CA LEU A 153 12.79 1.57 -5.32
C LEU A 153 11.75 2.39 -6.08
N TYR A 154 10.49 1.94 -6.09
CA TYR A 154 9.42 2.66 -6.77
C TYR A 154 8.04 2.39 -6.17
N GLY A 155 7.07 3.21 -6.56
CA GLY A 155 5.67 3.04 -6.20
C GLY A 155 4.80 4.16 -6.74
N TYR A 156 3.54 4.15 -6.30
CA TYR A 156 2.57 5.19 -6.60
C TYR A 156 2.09 5.77 -5.27
N ILE A 157 2.28 7.07 -5.10
CA ILE A 157 1.70 7.84 -4.01
C ILE A 157 0.22 8.05 -4.34
N ASP A 158 -0.66 7.77 -3.38
CA ASP A 158 -2.08 8.03 -3.57
C ASP A 158 -2.32 9.53 -3.71
N GLU A 159 -1.90 10.31 -2.70
CA GLU A 159 -2.12 11.75 -2.68
C GLU A 159 -0.85 12.49 -2.25
N LEU A 160 -0.30 13.30 -3.16
CA LEU A 160 0.86 14.15 -2.86
C LEU A 160 0.40 15.59 -2.60
N MET A 161 0.57 16.03 -1.35
CA MET A 161 0.34 17.39 -0.90
C MET A 161 1.67 18.17 -0.84
N PRO A 162 1.65 19.52 -0.80
CA PRO A 162 2.87 20.33 -0.84
C PRO A 162 3.91 20.00 0.25
N MET A 163 3.46 19.52 1.42
CA MET A 163 4.31 19.27 2.59
C MET A 163 4.23 17.83 3.11
N SER A 164 3.43 16.97 2.48
CA SER A 164 3.15 15.61 2.98
C SER A 164 2.77 14.64 1.88
N VAL A 165 3.15 13.38 2.08
CA VAL A 165 2.72 12.22 1.30
C VAL A 165 1.58 11.55 2.05
N HIS A 166 0.53 11.15 1.33
CA HIS A 166 -0.60 10.45 1.94
C HIS A 166 -0.88 9.15 1.20
N ASP A 167 -1.29 8.15 1.97
CA ASP A 167 -1.68 6.83 1.49
C ASP A 167 -3.00 6.42 2.15
N ILE A 168 -3.99 6.11 1.33
CA ILE A 168 -5.35 5.75 1.76
C ILE A 168 -5.37 4.27 2.08
N LYS A 169 -5.79 3.94 3.31
CA LYS A 169 -5.96 2.56 3.75
C LYS A 169 -7.41 2.25 4.12
N THR A 170 -7.95 1.19 3.54
CA THR A 170 -9.23 0.63 3.98
C THR A 170 -9.00 -0.65 4.77
N THR A 171 -9.75 -0.87 5.84
CA THR A 171 -9.60 -2.08 6.66
C THR A 171 -10.90 -2.57 7.27
N GLY A 172 -11.00 -3.85 7.63
CA GLY A 172 -12.16 -4.37 8.36
C GLY A 172 -12.17 -3.98 9.84
N SER A 173 -11.00 -3.70 10.42
CA SER A 173 -10.83 -3.24 11.79
C SER A 173 -9.49 -2.55 11.97
N TYR A 174 -9.45 -1.47 12.74
CA TYR A 174 -8.22 -0.71 12.99
C TYR A 174 -7.74 -0.87 14.44
N TYR A 175 -6.42 -0.80 14.63
CA TYR A 175 -5.75 -0.64 15.91
C TYR A 175 -4.51 0.25 15.71
N VAL A 176 -4.08 0.94 16.77
CA VAL A 176 -2.95 1.88 16.68
C VAL A 176 -1.65 1.17 16.29
N GLY A 177 -0.97 1.69 15.27
CA GLY A 177 0.28 1.13 14.75
C GLY A 177 0.04 -0.05 13.81
N LYS A 178 -1.11 -0.11 13.14
CA LYS A 178 -1.44 -1.20 12.21
C LYS A 178 -0.51 -1.18 10.99
N TYR A 179 -0.12 0.00 10.51
CA TYR A 179 0.70 0.17 9.30
C TYR A 179 2.14 0.60 9.61
N LYS A 180 2.55 0.56 10.89
CA LYS A 180 3.91 0.93 11.32
C LYS A 180 5.05 0.15 10.67
N ASP A 181 4.75 -1.06 10.21
CA ASP A 181 5.72 -1.99 9.61
C ASP A 181 5.63 -2.02 8.08
N HIS A 182 4.79 -1.17 7.48
CA HIS A 182 4.73 -0.98 6.04
C HIS A 182 5.86 -0.06 5.57
N TRP A 183 6.25 -0.13 4.31
CA TRP A 183 7.45 0.54 3.81
C TRP A 183 7.17 1.78 2.98
N GLN A 184 5.91 2.06 2.65
CA GLN A 184 5.53 3.22 1.82
C GLN A 184 5.97 4.54 2.48
N HIS A 185 5.84 4.64 3.80
CA HIS A 185 6.28 5.81 4.57
C HIS A 185 7.80 6.01 4.66
N MET A 186 8.59 5.03 4.19
CA MET A 186 10.04 5.19 4.01
C MET A 186 10.40 5.36 2.54
N VAL A 187 9.82 4.52 1.66
CA VAL A 187 10.14 4.49 0.23
C VAL A 187 9.72 5.76 -0.49
N TYR A 188 8.51 6.28 -0.25
CA TYR A 188 8.01 7.42 -1.00
C TYR A 188 8.77 8.72 -0.66
N PRO A 189 8.97 9.08 0.62
CA PRO A 189 9.81 10.23 0.97
C PRO A 189 11.26 10.09 0.47
N TYR A 190 11.83 8.87 0.54
CA TYR A 190 13.16 8.61 -0.03
C TYR A 190 13.21 8.93 -1.52
N CYS A 191 12.23 8.43 -2.31
CA CYS A 191 12.18 8.66 -3.75
C CYS A 191 12.00 10.14 -4.08
N LEU A 192 11.11 10.85 -3.38
CA LEU A 192 10.90 12.29 -3.56
C LEU A 192 12.18 13.08 -3.25
N MET A 193 12.85 12.77 -2.14
CA MET A 193 14.08 13.43 -1.73
C MET A 193 15.20 13.24 -2.78
N GLN A 194 15.37 12.02 -3.30
CA GLN A 194 16.32 11.75 -4.39
C GLN A 194 15.93 12.45 -5.70
N GLY A 195 14.63 12.64 -5.93
CA GLY A 195 14.08 13.42 -7.04
C GLY A 195 14.17 14.94 -6.85
N GLY A 196 14.71 15.43 -5.73
CA GLY A 196 14.89 16.85 -5.44
C GLY A 196 13.73 17.53 -4.70
N SER A 197 12.75 16.76 -4.22
CA SER A 197 11.62 17.25 -3.43
C SER A 197 11.73 16.79 -1.97
N ASP A 198 11.97 17.72 -1.05
CA ASP A 198 12.18 17.40 0.38
C ASP A 198 10.85 17.31 1.16
N VAL A 199 10.00 16.34 0.79
CA VAL A 199 8.73 16.05 1.49
C VAL A 199 8.93 14.87 2.43
N ARG A 200 8.93 15.15 3.75
CA ARG A 200 9.28 14.16 4.79
C ARG A 200 8.09 13.65 5.60
N MET A 201 7.02 14.42 5.67
CA MET A 201 5.82 13.99 6.40
C MET A 201 5.07 12.97 5.56
N PHE A 202 4.65 11.88 6.21
CA PHE A 202 3.85 10.83 5.60
C PHE A 202 2.65 10.52 6.50
N GLU A 203 1.48 10.32 5.90
CA GLU A 203 0.30 9.88 6.63
C GLU A 203 -0.35 8.66 5.97
N TYR A 204 -0.70 7.68 6.80
CA TYR A 204 -1.77 6.74 6.47
C TYR A 204 -3.08 7.33 6.94
N ASN A 205 -3.98 7.62 6.00
CA ASN A 205 -5.34 8.02 6.28
C ASN A 205 -6.25 6.81 6.09
N ILE A 206 -6.83 6.35 7.20
CA ILE A 206 -7.38 5.00 7.32
C ILE A 206 -8.88 5.09 7.58
N THR A 207 -9.66 4.19 6.98
CA THR A 207 -11.06 4.01 7.33
C THR A 207 -11.46 2.54 7.40
N ASP A 208 -12.32 2.22 8.37
CA ASP A 208 -13.08 0.97 8.42
C ASP A 208 -14.53 1.14 7.93
N PHE A 209 -14.80 2.30 7.29
CA PHE A 209 -16.10 2.80 6.84
C PHE A 209 -17.11 3.07 7.97
N ARG A 210 -16.69 2.98 9.24
CA ARG A 210 -17.46 3.44 10.42
C ARG A 210 -16.83 4.68 11.02
N ALA A 211 -15.50 4.73 11.03
CA ALA A 211 -14.70 5.85 11.49
C ALA A 211 -13.47 6.06 10.60
N THR A 212 -12.77 7.16 10.86
CA THR A 212 -11.53 7.56 10.20
C THR A 212 -10.41 7.69 11.22
N TYR A 213 -9.19 7.38 10.80
CA TYR A 213 -8.00 7.38 11.64
C TYR A 213 -6.80 7.89 10.84
N THR A 214 -5.81 8.46 11.53
CA THR A 214 -4.56 8.92 10.91
C THR A 214 -3.37 8.36 11.68
N GLU A 215 -2.44 7.74 10.98
CA GLU A 215 -1.09 7.44 11.47
C GLU A 215 -0.08 8.31 10.73
N SER A 216 0.63 9.19 11.46
CA SER A 216 1.63 10.09 10.88
C SER A 216 3.05 9.60 11.17
N TYR A 217 3.91 9.66 10.15
CA TYR A 217 5.32 9.27 10.19
C TYR A 217 6.17 10.40 9.62
N THR A 218 7.34 10.62 10.21
CA THR A 218 8.32 11.58 9.68
C THR A 218 9.54 10.83 9.21
N PHE A 219 9.85 10.97 7.92
CA PHE A 219 11.07 10.44 7.32
C PHE A 219 12.28 11.24 7.79
N VAL A 220 13.25 10.55 8.38
CA VAL A 220 14.51 11.10 8.88
C VAL A 220 15.63 10.40 8.13
N PRO A 221 16.26 11.04 7.12
CA PRO A 221 17.22 10.39 6.22
C PRO A 221 18.32 9.61 6.94
N GLU A 222 18.87 10.17 8.02
CA GLU A 222 19.97 9.59 8.80
C GLU A 222 19.55 8.33 9.56
N ARG A 223 18.26 8.20 9.89
CA ARG A 223 17.67 7.03 10.57
C ARG A 223 17.16 6.02 9.56
N ASP A 224 16.39 6.48 8.58
CA ASP A 224 15.54 5.62 7.75
C ASP A 224 16.27 5.06 6.53
N ILE A 225 17.23 5.79 5.95
CA ILE A 225 18.01 5.25 4.82
C ILE A 225 18.80 4.00 5.26
N PRO A 226 19.52 3.99 6.40
CA PRO A 226 20.17 2.76 6.87
C PRO A 226 19.19 1.60 7.11
N ILE A 227 18.01 1.86 7.67
CA ILE A 227 16.97 0.84 7.92
C ILE A 227 16.47 0.26 6.58
N LEU A 228 16.16 1.13 5.62
CA LEU A 228 15.71 0.75 4.29
C LEU A 228 16.77 -0.03 3.52
N THR A 229 18.04 0.38 3.60
CA THR A 229 19.17 -0.33 2.99
C THR A 229 19.30 -1.73 3.58
N ASN A 230 19.31 -1.87 4.90
CA ASN A 230 19.44 -3.18 5.55
C ASN A 230 18.30 -4.12 5.14
N HIS A 231 17.06 -3.62 5.13
CA HIS A 231 15.90 -4.42 4.71
C HIS A 231 15.99 -4.86 3.24
N CYS A 232 16.42 -3.97 2.35
CA CYS A 232 16.67 -4.32 0.94
C CYS A 232 17.77 -5.37 0.81
N GLU A 233 18.86 -5.26 1.58
CA GLU A 233 19.95 -6.22 1.56
C GLU A 233 19.54 -7.60 2.08
N ASP A 234 18.76 -7.65 3.15
CA ASP A 234 18.18 -8.90 3.66
C ASP A 234 17.23 -9.53 2.64
N PHE A 235 16.45 -8.70 1.95
CA PHE A 235 15.58 -9.20 0.89
C PHE A 235 16.41 -9.75 -0.29
N ILE A 236 17.50 -9.08 -0.68
CA ILE A 236 18.41 -9.59 -1.70
C ILE A 236 19.03 -10.94 -1.31
N ARG A 237 19.41 -11.13 -0.04
CA ARG A 237 19.89 -12.43 0.46
C ARG A 237 18.81 -13.50 0.28
N PHE A 238 17.58 -13.22 0.71
CA PHE A 238 16.44 -14.11 0.49
C PHE A 238 16.26 -14.46 -1.00
N LEU A 239 16.32 -13.48 -1.89
CA LEU A 239 16.17 -13.70 -3.33
C LEU A 239 17.29 -14.58 -3.91
N ASN A 240 18.52 -14.43 -3.42
CA ASN A 240 19.65 -15.25 -3.85
C ASN A 240 19.52 -16.70 -3.37
N ASP A 241 19.09 -16.88 -2.11
CA ASP A 241 18.91 -18.20 -1.50
C ASP A 241 17.76 -18.99 -2.15
N ASN A 242 16.78 -18.29 -2.73
CA ASN A 242 15.58 -18.87 -3.35
C ASN A 242 15.51 -18.60 -4.87
N ARG A 243 16.65 -18.36 -5.52
CA ARG A 243 16.70 -17.89 -6.91
C ARG A 243 16.07 -18.87 -7.91
N ASP A 244 16.07 -20.16 -7.59
CA ASP A 244 15.45 -21.24 -8.35
C ASP A 244 13.92 -21.18 -8.34
N LEU A 245 13.31 -20.60 -7.30
CA LEU A 245 11.86 -20.41 -7.17
C LEU A 245 11.35 -19.14 -7.88
N ILE A 246 12.26 -18.25 -8.28
CA ILE A 246 11.92 -16.96 -8.88
C ILE A 246 11.85 -17.07 -10.39
N THR A 247 10.64 -17.02 -10.94
CA THR A 247 10.36 -17.08 -12.37
C THR A 247 10.32 -15.70 -13.01
N ASP A 248 9.83 -14.68 -12.30
CA ASP A 248 9.78 -13.31 -12.81
C ASP A 248 11.12 -12.59 -12.59
N LYS A 249 11.88 -12.42 -13.68
CA LYS A 249 13.23 -11.85 -13.65
C LYS A 249 13.28 -10.32 -13.57
N LYS A 250 12.13 -9.61 -13.61
CA LYS A 250 12.08 -8.15 -13.40
C LYS A 250 12.64 -7.74 -12.05
N ILE A 251 12.51 -8.60 -11.03
CA ILE A 251 13.03 -8.31 -9.69
C ILE A 251 14.57 -8.19 -9.68
N PHE A 252 15.25 -8.84 -10.63
CA PHE A 252 16.70 -8.77 -10.86
C PHE A 252 17.09 -7.74 -11.94
N ALA A 253 16.15 -6.87 -12.35
CA ALA A 253 16.35 -5.94 -13.47
C ALA A 253 16.84 -6.60 -14.77
N GLU A 254 16.48 -7.88 -14.99
CA GLU A 254 16.82 -8.68 -16.18
C GLU A 254 15.68 -8.65 -17.22
N ASP A 255 14.85 -7.60 -17.22
CA ASP A 255 13.65 -7.46 -18.05
C ASP A 255 13.87 -6.75 -19.39
N GLU A 256 15.04 -6.96 -20.01
CA GLU A 256 15.27 -6.65 -21.43
C GLU A 256 14.61 -7.68 -22.36
#